data_AF-A0A953T9H8-F1
#
_entry.id   AF-A0A953T9H8-F1
#
_cell.length_a   1.000
_cell.length_b   1.000
_cell.length_c   1.000
_cell.angle_alpha   90.00
_cell.angle_beta   90.00
_cell.angle_gamma   90.00
#
_symmetry.space_group_name_H-M   'P 1'
#
loop_
_entity.id
_entity.type
_entity.pdbx_description
1 polymer ?
#
loop_
_entity_poly.entity_id
_entity_poly.type
_entity_poly.pdbx_seq_one_letter_code
_entity_poly.pdbx_strand_id
1 'polypeptide(L)'
;MVRYSSLLGQQVEARYRTGEIYLTVSGTLVADSGQAIFIEDVFSQDGRDKAMRVEIPYDYVIRVLKTDGKPRAPSPPNTPAAK
;
A
#
# COMPACT_ATOMS: atom_id res chain seq x y z
N MET A 1 -12.42 -10.42 -13.32
CA MET A 1 -12.61 -10.99 -11.96
C MET A 1 -11.79 -10.12 -11.02
N VAL A 2 -12.45 -9.34 -10.17
CA VAL A 2 -11.81 -8.34 -9.31
C VAL A 2 -11.44 -9.07 -8.01
N ARG A 3 -10.15 -9.32 -7.77
CA ARG A 3 -9.70 -10.23 -6.68
C ARG A 3 -9.79 -9.62 -5.30
N TYR A 4 -9.67 -8.29 -5.20
CA TYR A 4 -9.62 -7.57 -3.93
C TYR A 4 -10.83 -6.66 -3.71
N SER A 5 -11.93 -6.83 -4.46
CA SER A 5 -13.14 -6.01 -4.30
C SER A 5 -13.71 -6.07 -2.88
N SER A 6 -13.57 -7.22 -2.21
CA SER A 6 -14.01 -7.41 -0.83
C SER A 6 -13.21 -6.57 0.19
N LEU A 7 -12.06 -6.03 -0.23
CA LEU A 7 -11.20 -5.17 0.59
C LEU A 7 -11.38 -3.67 0.25
N LEU A 8 -12.24 -3.32 -0.71
CA LEU A 8 -12.53 -1.93 -1.04
C LEU A 8 -13.09 -1.20 0.19
N GLY A 9 -12.57 0.01 0.43
CA GLY A 9 -12.89 0.83 1.61
C GLY A 9 -12.24 0.34 2.90
N GLN A 10 -11.35 -0.66 2.86
CA GLN A 10 -10.66 -1.16 4.04
C GLN A 10 -9.17 -0.79 4.01
N GLN A 11 -8.59 -0.65 5.21
CA GLN A 11 -7.15 -0.48 5.36
C GLN A 11 -6.46 -1.78 4.94
N VAL A 12 -5.59 -1.70 3.94
CA VAL A 12 -4.82 -2.82 3.42
C VAL A 12 -3.34 -2.47 3.37
N GLU A 13 -2.53 -3.50 3.37
CA GLU A 13 -1.11 -3.44 3.07
C GLU A 13 -0.87 -4.24 1.80
N ALA A 14 -0.48 -3.53 0.73
CA ALA A 14 -0.08 -4.13 -0.52
C ALA A 14 1.44 -4.14 -0.63
N ARG A 15 1.99 -5.33 -0.90
CA ARG A 15 3.38 -5.51 -1.28
C ARG A 15 3.44 -5.65 -2.79
N TYR A 16 4.27 -4.84 -3.43
CA TYR A 16 4.43 -4.81 -4.86
C TYR A 16 5.90 -4.72 -5.26
N ARG A 17 6.22 -5.18 -6.46
CA ARG A 17 7.56 -5.08 -7.02
C ARG A 17 7.60 -3.91 -8.00
N THR A 18 8.61 -3.05 -7.91
CA THR A 18 8.90 -2.09 -8.97
C THR A 18 10.34 -2.28 -9.43
N GLY A 19 10.53 -2.69 -10.68
CA GLY A 19 11.84 -3.09 -11.21
C GLY A 19 12.48 -4.19 -10.38
N GLU A 20 13.53 -3.87 -9.62
CA GLU A 20 14.29 -4.80 -8.77
C GLU A 20 13.98 -4.67 -7.28
N ILE A 21 13.18 -3.67 -6.87
CA ILE A 21 12.88 -3.42 -5.47
C ILE A 21 11.47 -3.87 -5.11
N TYR A 22 11.33 -4.32 -3.86
CA TYR A 22 10.06 -4.70 -3.26
C TYR A 22 9.59 -3.57 -2.35
N LEU A 23 8.49 -2.93 -2.74
CA LEU A 23 7.85 -1.88 -1.97
C LEU A 23 6.62 -2.41 -1.26
N THR A 24 6.34 -1.82 -0.10
CA THR A 24 5.13 -2.08 0.66
C THR A 24 4.44 -0.75 0.87
N VAL A 25 3.16 -0.69 0.53
CA VAL A 25 2.31 0.46 0.81
C VAL A 25 1.16 0.00 1.70
N SER A 26 0.93 0.74 2.77
CA SER A 26 -0.27 0.64 3.60
C SER A 26 -1.17 1.83 3.28
N GLY A 27 -2.47 1.60 3.20
CA GLY A 27 -3.45 2.65 2.95
C GLY A 27 -4.85 2.05 2.83
N THR A 28 -5.83 2.87 2.51
CA THR A 28 -7.18 2.40 2.21
C THR A 28 -7.27 1.99 0.74
N LEU A 29 -7.78 0.79 0.46
CA LEU A 29 -8.04 0.37 -0.91
C LEU A 29 -9.26 1.12 -1.45
N VAL A 30 -9.06 2.12 -2.30
CA VAL A 30 -10.13 3.00 -2.79
C VAL A 30 -10.74 2.54 -4.10
N ALA A 31 -9.98 1.83 -4.93
CA ALA A 31 -10.47 1.30 -6.19
C ALA A 31 -9.72 0.04 -6.65
N ASP A 32 -10.41 -0.76 -7.46
CA ASP A 32 -9.86 -1.93 -8.12
C ASP A 32 -10.45 -2.01 -9.53
N SER A 33 -9.59 -1.81 -10.54
CA SER A 33 -10.00 -1.85 -11.95
C SER A 33 -9.86 -3.25 -12.57
N GLY A 34 -9.46 -4.26 -11.79
CA GLY A 34 -9.13 -5.61 -12.26
C GLY A 34 -7.78 -5.72 -12.98
N GLN A 35 -7.20 -4.62 -13.44
CA GLN A 35 -5.84 -4.53 -14.01
C GLN A 35 -4.85 -3.83 -13.08
N ALA A 36 -5.33 -2.92 -12.23
CA ALA A 36 -4.56 -2.30 -11.16
C ALA A 36 -5.43 -2.10 -9.92
N ILE A 37 -4.78 -2.01 -8.76
CA ILE A 37 -5.39 -1.59 -7.50
C ILE A 37 -4.95 -0.16 -7.16
N PHE A 38 -5.83 0.57 -6.49
CA PHE A 38 -5.59 1.94 -6.05
C PHE A 38 -5.68 2.00 -4.53
N ILE A 39 -4.59 2.39 -3.91
CA ILE A 39 -4.48 2.54 -2.47
C ILE A 39 -4.24 4.01 -2.18
N GLU A 40 -5.08 4.58 -1.32
CA GLU A 40 -4.94 5.95 -0.85
C GLU A 40 -4.50 5.94 0.61
N ASP A 41 -3.39 6.61 0.90
CA ASP A 41 -2.88 6.82 2.24
C ASP A 41 -2.90 8.31 2.55
N VAL A 42 -3.42 8.69 3.72
CA VAL A 42 -3.49 10.09 4.14
C VAL A 42 -2.47 10.28 5.24
N PHE A 43 -1.43 11.05 4.96
CA PHE A 43 -0.40 11.39 5.94
C PHE A 43 -0.32 12.89 6.15
N SER A 44 -0.19 13.28 7.42
CA SER A 44 0.02 14.66 7.81
C SER A 44 1.53 14.92 7.86
N GLN A 45 2.09 15.51 6.81
CA GLN A 45 3.49 15.96 6.77
C GLN A 45 3.52 17.47 7.00
N ASP A 46 4.26 17.93 8.02
CA ASP A 46 4.41 19.37 8.34
C ASP A 46 3.06 20.11 8.52
N GLY A 47 2.08 19.46 9.15
CA GLY A 47 0.76 20.05 9.39
C GLY A 47 -0.11 20.19 8.14
N ARG A 48 0.27 19.57 7.02
CA ARG A 48 -0.55 19.47 5.80
C ARG A 48 -1.00 18.03 5.62
N ASP A 49 -2.30 17.81 5.65
CA ASP A 49 -2.90 16.53 5.28
C ASP A 49 -2.71 16.31 3.78
N LYS A 50 -1.85 15.35 3.44
CA LYS A 50 -1.56 14.98 2.06
C LYS A 50 -2.07 13.57 1.82
N ALA A 51 -2.99 13.45 0.86
CA ALA A 51 -3.41 12.16 0.34
C ALA A 51 -2.42 11.71 -0.73
N MET A 52 -1.80 10.56 -0.52
CA MET A 52 -0.98 9.87 -1.50
C MET A 52 -1.77 8.70 -2.06
N ARG A 53 -2.08 8.79 -3.35
CA ARG A 53 -2.71 7.71 -4.09
C ARG A 53 -1.65 6.94 -4.87
N VAL A 54 -1.55 5.65 -4.58
CA VAL A 54 -0.65 4.71 -5.25
C VAL A 54 -1.46 3.80 -6.16
N GLU A 55 -1.09 3.78 -7.43
CA GLU A 55 -1.59 2.81 -8.40
C GLU A 55 -0.59 1.67 -8.53
N ILE A 56 -1.06 0.43 -8.36
CA ILE A 56 -0.23 -0.77 -8.48
C ILE A 56 -0.87 -1.70 -9.52
N PRO A 57 -0.21 -1.94 -10.66
CA PRO A 57 -0.68 -2.93 -11.62
C PRO A 57 -0.64 -4.33 -11.01
N TYR A 58 -1.67 -5.14 -11.27
CA TYR A 58 -1.81 -6.49 -10.73
C TYR A 58 -0.61 -7.39 -11.05
N ASP A 59 0.05 -7.17 -12.18
CA ASP A 59 1.26 -7.90 -12.60
C ASP A 59 2.41 -7.77 -11.59
N TYR A 60 2.44 -6.64 -10.88
CA TYR A 60 3.44 -6.33 -9.87
C TYR A 60 2.95 -6.55 -8.43
N VAL A 61 1.65 -6.83 -8.22
CA VAL A 61 1.08 -7.10 -6.91
C VAL A 61 1.54 -8.48 -6.44
N ILE A 62 2.32 -8.50 -5.38
CA ILE A 62 2.79 -9.75 -4.77
C ILE A 62 1.76 -10.25 -3.77
N ARG A 63 1.26 -9.35 -2.92
CA ARG A 63 0.27 -9.69 -1.89
C ARG A 63 -0.47 -8.45 -1.43
N VAL A 64 -1.76 -8.62 -1.15
CA VAL A 64 -2.58 -7.62 -0.43
C VAL A 64 -3.12 -8.28 0.83
N LEU A 65 -2.94 -7.63 1.98
CA LEU A 65 -3.42 -8.09 3.27
C LEU A 65 -4.30 -7.01 3.89
N LYS A 66 -5.43 -7.39 4.48
CA LYS A 66 -6.20 -6.48 5.33
C LYS A 66 -5.40 -6.17 6.59
N THR A 67 -5.33 -4.90 6.96
CA THR A 67 -4.73 -4.45 8.22
C THR A 67 -5.82 -3.85 9.10
N ASP A 68 -5.70 -3.99 10.41
CA ASP A 68 -6.70 -3.49 11.37
C ASP A 68 -6.49 -2.00 11.71
N GLY A 69 -5.91 -1.21 10.81
CA GLY A 69 -5.67 0.21 11.06
C GLY A 69 -4.67 0.51 12.18
N LYS A 70 -3.90 -0.49 12.65
CA LYS A 70 -2.82 -0.25 13.60
C LYS A 70 -1.76 0.59 12.89
N PRO A 71 -1.46 1.83 13.32
CA PRO A 71 -0.49 2.67 12.67
C PRO A 71 0.85 1.94 12.70
N ARG A 72 1.26 1.41 11.55
CA ARG A 72 2.57 0.81 11.38
C ARG A 72 3.53 1.98 11.52
N ALA A 73 4.31 1.97 12.62
CA ALA A 73 5.43 2.88 12.78
C ALA A 73 6.20 2.93 11.45
N PRO A 74 6.59 4.12 10.95
CA PRO A 74 7.22 4.26 9.65
C PRO A 74 8.37 3.26 9.60
N SER A 75 8.26 2.29 8.69
CA SER A 75 9.32 1.30 8.51
C SER A 75 10.57 2.11 8.14
N PRO A 76 11.64 2.10 8.94
CA PRO A 76 12.86 2.79 8.54
C PRO A 76 13.30 2.22 7.18
N PRO A 77 13.76 3.07 6.26
CA PRO A 77 14.23 2.62 4.96
C PRO A 77 15.42 1.70 5.20
N ASN A 78 15.26 0.39 4.93
CA ASN A 78 16.31 -0.63 4.83
C ASN A 78 17.66 -0.23 5.46
N THR A 79 17.75 -0.21 6.80
CA THR A 79 19.07 -0.28 7.44
C THR A 79 19.42 -1.76 7.51
N PRO A 80 20.40 -2.27 6.74
CA PRO A 80 20.94 -3.60 7.03
C PRO A 80 21.45 -3.54 8.47
N ALA A 81 20.90 -4.39 9.33
CA ALA A 81 21.40 -4.56 10.68
C ALA A 81 22.86 -5.03 10.59
N ALA A 82 23.80 -4.09 10.62
CA ALA A 82 25.21 -4.38 10.75
C ALA A 82 25.47 -4.67 12.23
N LYS A 83 26.04 -5.85 12.44
CA LYS A 83 26.39 -6.50 13.70
C LYS A 83 27.44 -5.71 14.49
#